data_AF-A0A645B5X8-F1
#
_entry.id   AF-A0A645B5X8-F1
#
_cell.length_a   1.000
_cell.length_b   1.000
_cell.length_c   1.000
_cell.angle_alpha   90.00
_cell.angle_beta   90.00
_cell.angle_gamma   90.00
#
_symmetry.space_group_name_H-M   'P 1'
#
loop_
_entity.id
_entity.type
_entity.pdbx_description
1 polymer ?
#
loop_
_entity_poly.entity_id
_entity_poly.type
_entity_poly.pdbx_seq_one_letter_code
_entity_poly.pdbx_strand_id
1 'polypeptide(L)' 'MEVEQSQGKVVVFSTAFEPGEKLHRLGGIAALLRFKVTG' A
#
# COMPACT_ATOMS: atom_id res chain seq x y z
N MET A 1 2.43 -13.01 -2.37
CA MET A 1 2.29 -12.99 -3.84
C MET A 1 0.84 -12.87 -4.31
N GLU A 2 -0.17 -13.03 -3.44
CA GLU A 2 -1.60 -13.02 -3.84
C GLU A 2 -2.07 -11.73 -4.54
N VAL A 3 -1.58 -10.56 -4.12
CA VAL A 3 -1.90 -9.27 -4.75
C VAL A 3 -1.37 -9.21 -6.18
N GLU A 4 -0.12 -9.61 -6.41
CA GLU A 4 0.51 -9.62 -7.73
C GLU A 4 -0.14 -10.64 -8.66
N GLN A 5 -0.48 -11.82 -8.13
CA GLN A 5 -1.23 -12.86 -8.86
C GLN A 5 -2.63 -12.38 -9.26
N SER A 6 -3.23 -11.48 -8.48
CA SER A 6 -4.52 -10.82 -8.80
C SER A 6 -4.38 -9.61 -9.72
N GLN A 7 -3.23 -9.46 -10.41
CA GLN A 7 -2.84 -8.31 -11.24
C GLN A 7 -2.81 -6.97 -10.48
N GLY A 8 -2.59 -7.01 -9.16
CA GLY A 8 -2.28 -5.83 -8.36
C GLY A 8 -0.81 -5.46 -8.45
N LYS A 9 -0.49 -4.17 -8.31
CA LYS A 9 0.90 -3.69 -8.23
C LYS A 9 1.30 -3.49 -6.78
N VAL A 10 2.43 -4.06 -6.38
CA VAL A 10 3.05 -3.79 -5.09
C VAL A 10 4.11 -2.69 -5.26
N VAL A 11 4.11 -1.70 -4.37
CA VAL A 11 5.12 -0.65 -4.30
C VAL A 11 5.64 -0.60 -2.87
N VAL A 12 6.96 -0.74 -2.70
CA VAL A 12 7.62 -0.73 -1.39
C VAL A 12 8.29 0.63 -1.19
N PHE A 13 7.86 1.36 -0.17
CA PHE A 13 8.49 2.61 0.25
C PHE A 13 9.52 2.32 1.34
N SER A 14 10.74 2.83 1.16
CA SER A 14 11.74 2.83 2.23
C SER A 14 11.42 3.93 3.24
N THR A 15 11.43 3.59 4.53
CA THR A 15 11.27 4.54 5.64
C THR A 15 12.44 5.51 5.77
N ALA A 16 13.57 5.27 5.09
CA ALA A 16 14.66 6.24 5.03
C ALA A 16 14.27 7.54 4.29
N PHE A 17 13.12 7.55 3.62
CA PHE A 17 12.64 8.69 2.85
C PHE A 17 11.23 9.12 3.28
N GLU A 18 10.93 10.38 2.98
CA GLU A 18 9.69 11.06 3.34
C GLU A 18 8.39 10.29 2.98
N PRO A 19 8.27 9.64 1.81
CA PRO A 19 7.07 8.85 1.50
C PRO A 19 6.89 7.63 2.42
N GLY A 20 7.98 6.97 2.81
CA GLY A 20 7.94 5.83 3.73
C GLY A 20 7.58 6.26 5.16
N GLU A 21 8.15 7.37 5.63
CA GLU A 21 7.78 7.98 6.92
C GLU A 21 6.29 8.37 6.97
N LYS A 22 5.79 8.99 5.90
CA LYS A 22 4.35 9.30 5.76
C LYS A 22 3.49 8.04 5.84
N LEU A 23 3.83 7.00 5.07
CA LEU A 23 3.08 5.74 5.08
C LEU A 23 3.16 5.04 6.44
N HIS A 24 4.32 5.08 7.10
CA HIS A 24 4.50 4.52 8.44
C HIS A 24 3.56 5.17 9.45
N ARG A 25 3.42 6.50 9.43
CA ARG A 25 2.47 7.23 10.28
C ARG A 25 1.00 6.89 10.03
N LEU A 26 0.66 6.33 8.87
CA LEU A 26 -0.69 5.86 8.54
C LEU A 26 -0.95 4.40 8.99
N GLY A 27 0.00 3.77 9.68
CA GLY A 27 -0.07 2.35 10.09
C GLY A 27 0.83 1.42 9.29
N GLY A 28 1.70 1.96 8.40
CA GLY A 28 2.72 1.20 7.68
C GLY A 28 2.23 0.46 6.43
N ILE A 29 0.92 0.45 6.17
CA ILE A 29 0.34 -0.17 4.98
C ILE A 29 -0.88 0.63 4.51
N ALA A 30 -1.03 0.74 3.19
CA ALA A 30 -2.19 1.33 2.54
C ALA A 30 -2.47 0.61 1.22
N ALA A 31 -3.71 0.70 0.73
CA ALA A 31 -4.11 0.12 -0.54
C ALA A 31 -5.01 1.09 -1.32
N LEU A 32 -4.80 1.15 -2.63
CA LEU A 32 -5.73 1.80 -3.56
C LEU A 32 -6.64 0.72 -4.14
N LEU A 33 -7.94 0.84 -3.87
CA LEU A 33 -8.94 -0.15 -4.25
C LEU A 33 -9.47 0.16 -5.65
N ARG A 34 -9.77 -0.90 -6.42
CA ARG A 34 -10.35 -0.77 -7.77
C ARG A 34 -11.81 -0.31 -7.73
N PHE A 35 -12.51 -0.58 -6.63
CA PHE A 35 -13.90 -0.21 -6.39
C PHE A 35 -14.10 0.04 -4.90
N LYS A 36 -15.20 0.73 -4.55
CA LYS A 36 -15.57 0.95 -3.16
C LYS A 36 -16.01 -0.37 -2.54
N VAL A 37 -15.48 -0.67 -1.37
CA VAL A 37 -15.88 -1.82 -0.56
C VAL A 37 -16.59 -1.28 0.67
N THR A 38 -17.80 -1.77 0.94
CA THR A 38 -18.52 -1.44 2.17
C THR A 38 -18.21 -2.49 3.23
N GLY A 39 -18.00 -2.04 4.46
CA GLY A 39 -17.92 -2.91 5.63
C GLY A 39 -19.28 -3.22 6.20
#